data_AF-A0A832FCI3-F1
#
_entry.id   AF-A0A832FCI3-F1
#
_cell.length_a   1.000
_cell.length_b   1.000
_cell.length_c   1.000
_cell.angle_alpha   90.00
_cell.angle_beta   90.00
_cell.angle_gamma   90.00
#
_symmetry.space_group_name_H-M   'P 1'
#
loop_
_entity.id
_entity.type
_entity.pdbx_description
1 polymer ?
#
loop_
_entity_poly.entity_id
_entity_poly.type
_entity_poly.pdbx_seq_one_letter_code
_entity_poly.pdbx_strand_id
1 'polypeptide(L)'
;MIKENEGKIEHLIALGKERGGYLTYTEVNDFLPDEPISPDELDDLVSELESEGIELVDTLASVGARRKSVGEADLFSFEDKIEEDEKENAASEEEAEEEEATRDYARLYLKEMGAVPLLTHEEEISLAKQIEEGETEVINAALCSPLTIKKVAEFADLLRSKLEDTEELVKELEAKNYLVEEELDVPLLLSLIEQVEKLSSQEQQMAAEKIAAAAEQPQQQAARARRLEKEGRPRKEKIVSLLKQINQRVRFIDKIIQRLKELEAEAAGAEQEKQKATEQLSALLGQRQQALTTTPQLTAAEAADEHHREA
;
A
#
# COMPACT_ATOMS: atom_id res chain seq x y z
N MET A 1 5.94 -20.05 60.30
CA MET A 1 5.47 -20.15 58.91
C MET A 1 4.44 -19.08 58.56
N ILE A 2 3.55 -18.66 59.47
CA ILE A 2 2.60 -17.56 59.17
C ILE A 2 3.27 -16.15 59.14
N LYS A 3 4.28 -15.92 59.99
CA LYS A 3 4.95 -14.59 60.09
C LYS A 3 5.91 -14.21 58.95
N GLU A 4 6.34 -15.17 58.13
CA GLU A 4 7.19 -14.87 56.96
C GLU A 4 6.38 -14.45 55.74
N ASN A 5 5.07 -14.76 55.72
CA ASN A 5 4.18 -14.42 54.63
C ASN A 5 3.57 -13.02 54.80
N GLU A 6 3.27 -12.59 56.04
CA GLU A 6 2.74 -11.24 56.33
C GLU A 6 3.62 -10.11 55.75
N GLY A 7 4.95 -10.18 55.95
CA GLY A 7 5.87 -9.16 55.43
C GLY A 7 6.02 -9.15 53.91
N LYS A 8 5.69 -10.24 53.23
CA LYS A 8 5.68 -10.32 51.75
C LYS A 8 4.39 -9.75 51.17
N ILE A 9 3.26 -9.96 51.85
CA ILE A 9 1.96 -9.39 51.48
C ILE A 9 1.98 -7.87 51.58
N GLU A 10 2.57 -7.31 52.66
CA GLU A 10 2.77 -5.86 52.78
C GLU A 10 3.61 -5.28 51.63
N HIS A 11 4.60 -6.03 51.16
CA HIS A 11 5.45 -5.62 50.04
C HIS A 11 4.71 -5.69 48.69
N LEU A 12 3.84 -6.68 48.51
CA LEU A 12 2.95 -6.76 47.33
C LEU A 12 1.93 -5.62 47.32
N ILE A 13 1.39 -5.25 48.49
CA ILE A 13 0.48 -4.10 48.62
C ILE A 13 1.21 -2.79 48.29
N ALA A 14 2.43 -2.60 48.78
CA ALA A 14 3.23 -1.42 48.45
C ALA A 14 3.52 -1.32 46.94
N LEU A 15 3.88 -2.44 46.31
CA LEU A 15 4.16 -2.52 44.87
C LEU A 15 2.90 -2.25 44.03
N GLY A 16 1.76 -2.82 44.43
CA GLY A 16 0.46 -2.59 43.78
C GLY A 16 0.00 -1.13 43.89
N LYS A 17 0.25 -0.47 45.03
CA LYS A 17 -0.05 0.97 45.22
C LYS A 17 0.88 1.87 44.42
N GLU A 18 2.17 1.54 44.33
CA GLU A 18 3.15 2.31 43.54
C GLU A 18 2.85 2.26 42.03
N ARG A 19 2.36 1.11 41.54
CA ARG A 19 2.09 0.88 40.11
C ARG A 19 0.69 1.29 39.64
N GLY A 20 -0.12 1.91 40.51
CA GLY A 20 -1.43 2.46 40.13
C GLY A 20 -2.61 1.51 40.31
N GLY A 21 -2.54 0.59 41.27
CA GLY A 21 -3.68 -0.22 41.73
C GLY A 21 -3.91 -1.51 40.96
N TYR A 22 -2.89 -2.08 40.32
CA TYR A 22 -2.98 -3.38 39.65
C TYR A 22 -1.72 -4.22 39.81
N LEU A 23 -1.87 -5.55 39.85
CA LEU A 23 -0.77 -6.50 39.91
C LEU A 23 -1.06 -7.70 39.00
N THR A 24 -0.03 -8.31 38.40
CA THR A 24 -0.25 -9.50 37.57
C THR A 24 -0.14 -10.80 38.35
N TYR A 25 -0.83 -11.85 37.88
CA TYR A 25 -0.72 -13.18 38.47
C TYR A 25 0.72 -13.72 38.43
N THR A 26 1.49 -13.37 37.41
CA THR A 26 2.92 -13.72 37.33
C THR A 26 3.73 -13.03 38.44
N GLU A 27 3.43 -11.76 38.72
CA GLU A 27 4.10 -10.99 39.77
C GLU A 27 3.72 -11.47 41.18
N VAL A 28 2.47 -11.88 41.40
CA VAL A 28 2.11 -12.55 42.67
C VAL A 28 2.86 -13.88 42.80
N ASN A 29 2.89 -14.68 41.73
CA ASN A 29 3.49 -16.00 41.75
C ASN A 29 5.02 -15.97 41.94
N ASP A 30 5.71 -14.94 41.44
CA ASP A 30 7.16 -14.76 41.63
C ASP A 30 7.55 -14.41 43.08
N PHE A 31 6.62 -13.85 43.86
CA PHE A 31 6.85 -13.47 45.26
C PHE A 31 6.41 -14.56 46.26
N LEU A 32 5.60 -15.53 45.81
CA LEU A 32 5.21 -16.71 46.58
C LEU A 32 6.33 -17.77 46.52
N PRO A 33 6.66 -18.44 47.64
CA PRO A 33 7.65 -19.53 47.64
C PRO A 33 7.16 -20.76 46.85
N ASP A 34 8.08 -21.59 46.34
CA ASP A 34 7.83 -22.83 45.56
C ASP A 34 7.00 -23.92 46.30
N GLU A 35 6.44 -23.63 47.48
CA GLU A 35 5.54 -24.52 48.19
C GLU A 35 4.12 -24.39 47.61
N PRO A 36 3.42 -25.52 47.36
CA PRO A 36 2.06 -25.47 46.85
C PRO A 36 1.14 -24.87 47.91
N ILE A 37 0.71 -23.62 47.70
CA ILE A 37 -0.27 -22.93 48.53
C ILE A 37 -1.65 -23.53 48.29
N SER A 38 -2.44 -23.64 49.36
CA SER A 38 -3.80 -24.16 49.27
C SER A 38 -4.72 -23.14 48.57
N PRO A 39 -5.72 -23.59 47.80
CA PRO A 39 -6.64 -22.68 47.11
C PRO A 39 -7.39 -21.75 48.08
N ASP A 40 -7.66 -22.20 49.31
CA ASP A 40 -8.31 -21.39 50.34
C ASP A 40 -7.43 -20.20 50.79
N GLU A 41 -6.12 -20.40 50.92
CA GLU A 41 -5.16 -19.33 51.27
C GLU A 41 -4.93 -18.34 50.11
N LEU A 42 -5.11 -18.80 48.86
CA LEU A 42 -5.07 -17.94 47.69
C LEU A 42 -6.28 -16.99 47.66
N ASP A 43 -7.47 -17.50 47.97
CA ASP A 43 -8.70 -16.70 48.01
C ASP A 43 -8.67 -15.64 49.12
N ASP A 44 -8.08 -15.95 50.27
CA ASP A 44 -7.85 -14.99 51.36
C ASP A 44 -6.89 -13.86 50.92
N LEU A 45 -5.80 -14.18 50.21
CA LEU A 45 -4.85 -13.20 49.68
C LEU A 45 -5.50 -12.27 48.63
N VAL A 46 -6.30 -12.83 47.72
CA VAL A 46 -7.03 -12.05 46.72
C VAL A 46 -8.01 -11.09 47.39
N SER A 47 -8.73 -11.57 48.42
CA SER A 47 -9.67 -10.74 49.19
C SER A 47 -8.99 -9.59 49.93
N GLU A 48 -7.78 -9.81 50.46
CA GLU A 48 -7.00 -8.77 51.14
C GLU A 48 -6.47 -7.71 50.14
N LEU A 49 -5.98 -8.13 48.97
CA LEU A 49 -5.54 -7.22 47.90
C LEU A 49 -6.70 -6.37 47.34
N GLU A 50 -7.88 -6.98 47.16
CA GLU A 50 -9.09 -6.25 46.75
C GLU A 50 -9.53 -5.22 47.79
N SER A 51 -9.40 -5.54 49.08
CA SER A 51 -9.76 -4.62 50.18
C SER A 51 -8.87 -3.36 50.21
N GLU A 52 -7.63 -3.49 49.73
CA GLU A 52 -6.65 -2.40 49.61
C GLU A 52 -6.67 -1.71 48.23
N GLY A 53 -7.61 -2.07 47.35
CA GLY A 53 -7.84 -1.43 46.06
C GLY A 53 -6.88 -1.83 44.94
N ILE A 54 -6.32 -3.05 45.00
CA ILE A 54 -5.38 -3.59 44.01
C ILE A 54 -6.09 -4.68 43.19
N GLU A 55 -6.25 -4.46 41.88
CA GLU A 55 -6.88 -5.43 40.96
C GLU A 55 -5.85 -6.42 40.39
N LEU A 56 -6.21 -7.71 40.39
CA LEU A 56 -5.39 -8.78 39.83
C LEU A 56 -5.68 -8.99 38.35
N VAL A 57 -4.63 -8.97 37.52
CA VAL A 57 -4.76 -8.99 36.07
C VAL A 57 -3.90 -10.11 35.46
N ASP A 58 -4.46 -10.92 34.56
CA ASP A 58 -3.74 -12.04 33.90
C ASP A 58 -2.51 -11.58 33.10
N THR A 59 -2.61 -10.42 32.44
CA THR A 59 -1.51 -9.82 31.69
C THR A 59 -1.59 -8.30 31.74
N LEU A 60 -0.47 -7.58 31.61
CA LEU A 60 -0.47 -6.11 31.46
C LEU A 60 -1.32 -5.64 30.26
N ALA A 61 -1.54 -6.51 29.27
CA ALA A 61 -2.42 -6.27 28.13
C ALA A 61 -3.92 -6.19 28.51
N SER A 62 -4.34 -6.83 29.61
CA SER A 62 -5.74 -6.83 30.07
C SER A 62 -6.15 -5.54 30.81
N VAL A 63 -5.20 -4.72 31.27
CA VAL A 63 -5.47 -3.38 31.84
C VAL A 63 -6.10 -2.47 30.77
N GLY A 64 -5.70 -2.63 29.52
CA GLY A 64 -6.29 -1.92 28.37
C GLY A 64 -7.64 -2.48 27.90
N ALA A 65 -7.96 -3.74 28.23
CA ALA A 65 -9.15 -4.43 27.74
C ALA A 65 -10.38 -4.23 28.65
N ARG A 66 -10.20 -4.00 29.96
CA ARG A 66 -11.33 -3.83 30.91
C ARG A 66 -11.78 -2.39 31.13
N ARG A 67 -10.96 -1.39 30.78
CA ARG A 67 -11.41 0.02 30.66
C ARG A 67 -12.47 0.22 29.55
N LYS A 68 -12.70 -0.76 28.68
CA LYS A 68 -13.73 -0.75 27.63
C LYS A 68 -15.14 -1.10 28.10
N SER A 69 -15.37 -1.42 29.39
CA SER A 69 -16.70 -1.76 29.91
C SER A 69 -17.21 -0.87 31.05
N VAL A 70 -16.57 0.27 31.30
CA VAL A 70 -17.13 1.33 32.15
C VAL A 70 -17.66 2.41 31.20
N GLY A 71 -18.98 2.44 31.07
CA GLY A 71 -19.69 3.19 30.04
C GLY A 71 -19.61 4.71 30.20
N GLU A 72 -19.79 5.39 29.07
CA GLU A 72 -20.39 6.72 28.75
C GLU A 72 -20.46 7.88 29.78
N ALA A 73 -20.28 7.68 31.08
CA ALA A 73 -20.38 8.71 32.11
C ALA A 73 -19.03 9.39 32.45
N ASP A 74 -17.89 8.81 32.08
CA ASP A 74 -16.57 9.35 32.47
C ASP A 74 -15.95 10.36 31.47
N LEU A 75 -16.57 10.58 30.30
CA LEU A 75 -16.06 11.60 29.36
C LEU A 75 -16.24 13.04 29.87
N PHE A 76 -17.17 13.28 30.80
CA PHE A 76 -17.34 14.60 31.43
C PHE A 76 -16.37 14.86 32.60
N SER A 77 -15.70 13.81 33.12
CA SER A 77 -14.74 13.90 34.23
C SER A 77 -13.32 14.25 33.74
N PHE A 78 -13.05 14.07 32.44
CA PHE A 78 -11.74 14.37 31.85
C PHE A 78 -11.54 15.86 31.56
N GLU A 79 -12.62 16.64 31.42
CA GLU A 79 -12.56 18.09 31.26
C GLU A 79 -12.18 18.79 32.59
N ASP A 80 -12.75 18.34 33.73
CA ASP A 80 -12.43 18.91 35.06
C ASP A 80 -10.99 18.60 35.52
N LYS A 81 -10.42 17.44 35.13
CA LYS A 81 -9.05 17.07 35.52
C LYS A 81 -7.97 17.81 34.75
N ILE A 82 -8.26 18.32 33.55
CA ILE A 82 -7.27 19.09 32.80
C ILE A 82 -7.17 20.53 33.34
N GLU A 83 -8.26 21.08 33.87
CA GLU A 83 -8.24 22.41 34.53
C GLU A 83 -7.49 22.40 35.89
N GLU A 84 -7.39 21.26 36.57
CA GLU A 84 -6.61 21.16 37.83
C GLU A 84 -5.09 21.10 37.61
N ASP A 85 -4.63 20.55 36.48
CA ASP A 85 -3.20 20.48 36.13
C ASP A 85 -2.63 21.82 35.59
N GLU A 86 -3.49 22.81 35.30
CA GLU A 86 -3.08 24.16 34.84
C GLU A 86 -2.34 24.99 35.90
N LYS A 87 -2.31 24.55 37.17
CA LYS A 87 -1.80 25.38 38.28
C LYS A 87 -0.39 25.04 38.78
N GLU A 88 0.26 23.98 38.32
CA GLU A 88 1.51 23.53 38.95
C GLU A 88 2.79 23.50 38.10
N ASN A 89 2.78 23.82 36.81
CA ASN A 89 4.03 23.83 36.01
C ASN A 89 4.35 25.19 35.38
N ALA A 90 5.05 26.03 36.14
CA ALA A 90 5.81 27.16 35.62
C ALA A 90 7.26 26.73 35.35
N ALA A 91 7.50 26.10 34.21
CA ALA A 91 8.84 25.86 33.65
C ALA A 91 8.83 26.25 32.16
N SER A 92 9.84 27.02 31.74
CA SER A 92 10.17 27.53 30.39
C SER A 92 9.00 27.92 29.47
N GLU A 93 8.82 29.22 29.19
CA GLU A 93 7.79 29.74 28.27
C GLU A 93 7.88 29.12 26.84
N GLU A 94 9.07 28.76 26.35
CA GLU A 94 9.22 28.13 25.02
C GLU A 94 8.84 26.64 24.99
N GLU A 95 9.10 25.88 26.05
CA GLU A 95 8.69 24.47 26.13
C GLU A 95 7.18 24.34 26.46
N ALA A 96 6.64 25.29 27.23
CA ALA A 96 5.21 25.36 27.52
C ALA A 96 4.37 25.66 26.27
N GLU A 97 4.82 26.56 25.38
CA GLU A 97 4.13 26.86 24.12
C GLU A 97 4.14 25.67 23.13
N GLU A 98 5.25 24.93 23.04
CA GLU A 98 5.32 23.71 22.21
C GLU A 98 4.44 22.58 22.78
N GLU A 99 4.39 22.42 24.11
CA GLU A 99 3.51 21.44 24.75
C GLU A 99 2.02 21.82 24.62
N GLU A 100 1.68 23.10 24.72
CA GLU A 100 0.30 23.61 24.54
C GLU A 100 -0.17 23.42 23.09
N ALA A 101 0.68 23.74 22.11
CA ALA A 101 0.42 23.47 20.71
C ALA A 101 0.26 21.96 20.42
N THR A 102 1.10 21.12 21.03
CA THR A 102 1.01 19.65 20.88
C THR A 102 -0.27 19.09 21.51
N ARG A 103 -0.68 19.62 22.68
CA ARG A 103 -1.96 19.30 23.32
C ARG A 103 -3.15 19.67 22.46
N ASP A 104 -3.09 20.80 21.75
CA ASP A 104 -4.13 21.23 20.82
C ASP A 104 -4.22 20.34 19.56
N TYR A 105 -3.10 19.88 19.01
CA TYR A 105 -3.12 18.88 17.93
C TYR A 105 -3.70 17.55 18.38
N ALA A 106 -3.40 17.10 19.60
CA ALA A 106 -3.96 15.87 20.15
C ALA A 106 -5.47 15.99 20.39
N ARG A 107 -5.94 17.11 20.95
CA ARG A 107 -7.37 17.40 21.13
C ARG A 107 -8.09 17.49 19.79
N LEU A 108 -7.50 18.16 18.80
CA LEU A 108 -8.03 18.25 17.45
C LEU A 108 -8.17 16.86 16.82
N TYR A 109 -7.11 16.04 16.90
CA TYR A 109 -7.11 14.69 16.37
C TYR A 109 -8.13 13.79 17.05
N LEU A 110 -8.25 13.81 18.38
CA LEU A 110 -9.25 13.03 19.11
C LEU A 110 -10.69 13.47 18.79
N LYS A 111 -10.91 14.77 18.60
CA LYS A 111 -12.19 15.30 18.16
C LYS A 111 -12.53 14.86 16.73
N GLU A 112 -11.56 14.85 15.82
CA GLU A 112 -11.73 14.36 14.45
C GLU A 112 -11.94 12.83 14.41
N MET A 113 -11.18 12.06 15.19
CA MET A 113 -11.36 10.61 15.32
C MET A 113 -12.72 10.25 15.92
N GLY A 114 -13.17 10.97 16.95
CA GLY A 114 -14.47 10.76 17.60
C GLY A 114 -15.68 11.20 16.74
N ALA A 115 -15.46 12.02 15.71
CA ALA A 115 -16.49 12.43 14.76
C ALA A 115 -16.79 11.33 13.72
N VAL A 116 -15.88 10.37 13.51
CA VAL A 116 -16.09 9.24 12.59
C VAL A 116 -16.78 8.10 13.36
N PRO A 117 -18.01 7.71 13.00
CA PRO A 117 -18.70 6.60 13.67
C PRO A 117 -17.94 5.29 13.44
N LEU A 118 -17.94 4.43 14.47
CA LEU A 118 -17.40 3.08 14.34
C LEU A 118 -18.24 2.27 13.33
N LEU A 119 -17.54 1.44 12.56
CA LEU A 119 -18.18 0.54 11.60
C LEU A 119 -18.94 -0.55 12.34
N THR A 120 -20.11 -0.89 11.84
CA THR A 120 -20.83 -2.11 12.23
C THR A 120 -20.15 -3.33 11.59
N HIS A 121 -20.37 -4.51 12.16
CA HIS A 121 -19.80 -5.76 11.62
C HIS A 121 -20.18 -6.00 10.15
N GLU A 122 -21.40 -5.63 9.75
CA GLU A 122 -21.83 -5.75 8.34
C GLU A 122 -21.09 -4.78 7.41
N GLU A 123 -20.81 -3.56 7.88
CA GLU A 123 -20.03 -2.57 7.14
C GLU A 123 -18.56 -2.98 7.03
N GLU A 124 -17.98 -3.53 8.10
CA GLU A 124 -16.62 -4.09 8.07
C GLU A 124 -16.50 -5.20 7.01
N ILE A 125 -17.46 -6.13 6.97
CA ILE A 125 -17.49 -7.20 5.96
C ILE A 125 -17.67 -6.61 4.55
N SER A 126 -18.54 -5.62 4.39
CA SER A 126 -18.78 -4.97 3.09
C SER A 126 -17.51 -4.28 2.59
N LEU A 127 -16.81 -3.55 3.45
CA LEU A 127 -15.55 -2.88 3.11
C LEU A 127 -14.46 -3.88 2.78
N ALA A 128 -14.32 -4.96 3.56
CA ALA A 128 -13.35 -6.02 3.27
C ALA A 128 -13.58 -6.64 1.88
N LYS A 129 -14.84 -6.92 1.52
CA LYS A 129 -15.19 -7.43 0.17
C LYS A 129 -14.84 -6.43 -0.93
N GLN A 130 -15.15 -5.15 -0.73
CA GLN A 130 -14.83 -4.11 -1.72
C GLN A 130 -13.32 -3.95 -1.93
N ILE A 131 -12.52 -4.07 -0.86
CA ILE A 131 -11.07 -4.05 -0.93
C ILE A 131 -10.57 -5.26 -1.72
N GLU A 132 -11.05 -6.47 -1.41
CA GLU A 132 -10.66 -7.71 -2.12
C GLU A 132 -11.05 -7.69 -3.61
N GLU A 133 -12.24 -7.17 -3.93
CA GLU A 133 -12.71 -6.97 -5.31
C GLU A 133 -11.81 -5.97 -6.04
N GLY A 134 -11.50 -4.82 -5.41
CA GLY A 134 -10.62 -3.80 -5.97
C GLY A 134 -9.20 -4.32 -6.22
N GLU A 135 -8.62 -5.06 -5.26
CA GLU A 135 -7.33 -5.72 -5.43
C GLU A 135 -7.37 -6.71 -6.60
N THR A 136 -8.42 -7.52 -6.68
CA THR A 136 -8.60 -8.48 -7.78
C THR A 136 -8.71 -7.79 -9.14
N GLU A 137 -9.39 -6.65 -9.23
CA GLU A 137 -9.48 -5.84 -10.45
C GLU A 137 -8.12 -5.29 -10.87
N VAL A 138 -7.36 -4.71 -9.93
CA VAL A 138 -5.99 -4.21 -10.19
C VAL A 138 -5.08 -5.34 -10.67
N ILE A 139 -5.15 -6.50 -10.03
CA ILE A 139 -4.40 -7.70 -10.41
C ILE A 139 -4.76 -8.10 -11.85
N ASN A 140 -6.05 -8.21 -12.17
CA ASN A 140 -6.50 -8.59 -13.50
C ASN A 140 -6.04 -7.58 -14.56
N ALA A 141 -6.15 -6.27 -14.27
CA ALA A 141 -5.74 -5.21 -15.17
C ALA A 141 -4.22 -5.22 -15.44
N ALA A 142 -3.42 -5.32 -14.39
CA ALA A 142 -1.96 -5.42 -14.50
C ALA A 142 -1.54 -6.67 -15.28
N LEU A 143 -2.13 -7.84 -14.97
CA LEU A 143 -1.77 -9.10 -15.61
C LEU A 143 -2.22 -9.20 -17.08
N CYS A 144 -3.24 -8.44 -17.49
CA CYS A 144 -3.65 -8.34 -18.89
C CYS A 144 -2.71 -7.48 -19.76
N SER A 145 -1.79 -6.73 -19.14
CA SER A 145 -0.85 -5.89 -19.88
C SER A 145 0.16 -6.73 -20.68
N PRO A 146 0.44 -6.40 -21.96
CA PRO A 146 1.50 -7.06 -22.74
C PRO A 146 2.90 -6.95 -22.11
N LEU A 147 3.10 -5.97 -21.24
CA LEU A 147 4.34 -5.78 -20.49
C LEU A 147 4.61 -6.93 -19.51
N THR A 148 3.54 -7.49 -18.94
CA THR A 148 3.62 -8.56 -17.94
C THR A 148 4.35 -9.78 -18.47
N ILE A 149 4.05 -10.17 -19.72
CA ILE A 149 4.70 -11.32 -20.37
C ILE A 149 6.22 -11.10 -20.46
N LYS A 150 6.67 -9.88 -20.81
CA LYS A 150 8.10 -9.57 -20.89
C LYS A 150 8.78 -9.65 -19.53
N LYS A 151 8.14 -9.10 -18.49
CA LYS A 151 8.66 -9.14 -17.13
C LYS A 151 8.72 -10.55 -16.59
N VAL A 152 7.74 -11.40 -16.92
CA VAL A 152 7.72 -12.81 -16.54
C VAL A 152 8.87 -13.57 -17.21
N ALA A 153 9.20 -13.26 -18.45
CA ALA A 153 10.37 -13.83 -19.13
C ALA A 153 11.69 -13.38 -18.47
N GLU A 154 11.86 -12.10 -18.15
CA GLU A 154 13.02 -11.60 -17.39
C GLU A 154 13.17 -12.31 -16.04
N PHE A 155 12.04 -12.55 -15.37
CA PHE A 155 12.00 -13.30 -14.12
C PHE A 155 12.35 -14.78 -14.31
N ALA A 156 11.90 -15.41 -15.40
CA ALA A 156 12.30 -16.76 -15.76
C ALA A 156 13.82 -16.89 -15.94
N ASP A 157 14.44 -15.93 -16.62
CA ASP A 157 15.88 -15.92 -16.85
C ASP A 157 16.66 -15.76 -15.53
N LEU A 158 16.15 -14.93 -14.62
CA LEU A 158 16.70 -14.80 -13.27
C LEU A 158 16.67 -16.14 -12.52
N LEU A 159 15.52 -16.80 -12.49
CA LEU A 159 15.36 -18.12 -11.84
C LEU A 159 16.27 -19.17 -12.47
N ARG A 160 16.42 -19.17 -13.80
CA ARG A 160 17.30 -20.11 -14.52
C ARG A 160 18.78 -19.88 -14.21
N SER A 161 19.19 -18.63 -14.04
CA SER A 161 20.60 -18.28 -13.79
C SER A 161 21.10 -18.67 -12.40
N LYS A 162 20.19 -18.84 -11.43
CA LYS A 162 20.49 -19.07 -10.01
C LYS A 162 19.81 -20.32 -9.45
N LEU A 163 19.64 -21.34 -10.29
CA LEU A 163 18.98 -22.62 -9.96
C LEU A 163 19.67 -23.42 -8.84
N GLU A 164 20.95 -23.16 -8.57
CA GLU A 164 21.78 -23.96 -7.65
C GLU A 164 21.82 -23.41 -6.22
N ASP A 165 21.53 -22.12 -6.01
CA ASP A 165 21.57 -21.47 -4.71
C ASP A 165 20.28 -20.68 -4.45
N THR A 166 19.34 -21.35 -3.77
CA THR A 166 18.03 -20.77 -3.43
C THR A 166 18.16 -19.61 -2.43
N GLU A 167 19.19 -19.58 -1.59
CA GLU A 167 19.42 -18.47 -0.64
C GLU A 167 19.95 -17.22 -1.36
N GLU A 168 20.89 -17.39 -2.30
CA GLU A 168 21.36 -16.27 -3.14
C GLU A 168 20.23 -15.71 -4.00
N LEU A 169 19.38 -16.59 -4.55
CA LEU A 169 18.20 -16.21 -5.31
C LEU A 169 17.25 -15.34 -4.48
N VAL A 170 16.90 -15.76 -3.25
CA VAL A 170 16.01 -14.98 -2.37
C VAL A 170 16.61 -13.61 -2.07
N LYS A 171 17.90 -13.53 -1.76
CA LYS A 171 18.59 -12.24 -1.53
C LYS A 171 18.56 -11.33 -2.77
N GLU A 172 18.74 -11.88 -3.97
CA GLU A 172 18.68 -11.09 -5.20
C GLU A 172 17.24 -10.63 -5.51
N LEU A 173 16.25 -11.47 -5.20
CA LEU A 173 14.84 -11.12 -5.32
C LEU A 173 14.46 -10.01 -4.35
N GLU A 174 14.87 -10.09 -3.09
CA GLU A 174 14.70 -9.04 -2.08
C GLU A 174 15.40 -7.75 -2.51
N ALA A 175 16.62 -7.83 -3.05
CA ALA A 175 17.35 -6.67 -3.58
C ALA A 175 16.63 -6.00 -4.76
N LYS A 176 15.86 -6.77 -5.54
CA LYS A 176 14.97 -6.27 -6.60
C LYS A 176 13.59 -5.88 -6.06
N ASN A 177 13.38 -5.88 -4.74
CA ASN A 177 12.14 -5.69 -3.99
C ASN A 177 10.99 -6.60 -4.41
N TYR A 178 11.28 -7.88 -4.66
CA TYR A 178 10.25 -8.90 -4.62
C TYR A 178 10.01 -9.30 -3.16
N LEU A 179 8.74 -9.49 -2.80
CA LEU A 179 8.37 -10.01 -1.48
C LEU A 179 8.22 -11.52 -1.61
N VAL A 180 9.08 -12.26 -0.94
CA VAL A 180 9.07 -13.72 -0.90
C VAL A 180 8.49 -14.14 0.44
N GLU A 181 7.27 -14.67 0.45
CA GLU A 181 6.54 -15.01 1.69
C GLU A 181 6.73 -16.48 2.11
N GLU A 182 7.12 -17.36 1.19
CA GLU A 182 7.28 -18.81 1.40
C GLU A 182 8.61 -19.33 0.83
N GLU A 183 9.02 -20.54 1.25
CA GLU A 183 10.12 -21.27 0.60
C GLU A 183 9.85 -21.37 -0.91
N LEU A 184 10.78 -20.83 -1.70
CA LEU A 184 10.58 -20.66 -3.13
C LEU A 184 10.79 -22.00 -3.85
N ASP A 185 9.70 -22.67 -4.24
CA ASP A 185 9.75 -23.83 -5.14
C ASP A 185 10.06 -23.37 -6.58
N VAL A 186 11.36 -23.22 -6.86
CA VAL A 186 11.89 -22.78 -8.15
C VAL A 186 11.47 -23.70 -9.31
N PRO A 187 11.54 -25.05 -9.19
CA PRO A 187 11.07 -25.96 -10.23
C PRO A 187 9.59 -25.75 -10.61
N LEU A 188 8.70 -25.64 -9.62
CA LEU A 188 7.29 -25.41 -9.88
C LEU A 188 7.06 -24.06 -10.56
N LEU A 189 7.72 -23.01 -10.08
CA LEU A 189 7.63 -21.66 -10.63
C LEU A 189 8.07 -21.60 -12.09
N LEU A 190 9.19 -22.26 -12.43
CA LEU A 190 9.66 -22.39 -13.81
C LEU A 190 8.66 -23.14 -14.69
N SER A 191 8.04 -24.21 -14.18
CA SER A 191 7.02 -24.97 -14.94
C SER A 191 5.75 -24.15 -15.22
N LEU A 192 5.37 -23.25 -14.31
CA LEU A 192 4.26 -22.33 -14.49
C LEU A 192 4.61 -21.26 -15.52
N ILE A 193 5.82 -20.70 -15.45
CA ILE A 193 6.29 -19.70 -16.41
C ILE A 193 6.40 -20.28 -17.81
N GLU A 194 6.91 -21.50 -17.97
CA GLU A 194 6.97 -22.17 -19.28
C GLU A 194 5.57 -22.36 -19.90
N GLN A 195 4.57 -22.70 -19.07
CA GLN A 195 3.18 -22.77 -19.53
C GLN A 195 2.64 -21.41 -19.98
N VAL A 196 2.98 -20.34 -19.26
CA VAL A 196 2.63 -18.95 -19.64
C VAL A 196 3.30 -18.57 -20.96
N GLU A 197 4.59 -18.85 -21.12
CA GLU A 197 5.34 -18.58 -22.36
C GLU A 197 4.73 -19.31 -23.56
N LYS A 198 4.39 -20.59 -23.40
CA LYS A 198 3.75 -21.40 -24.44
C LYS A 198 2.38 -20.85 -24.84
N LEU A 199 1.54 -20.50 -23.87
CA LEU A 199 0.22 -19.92 -24.13
C LEU A 199 0.31 -18.52 -24.75
N SER A 200 1.27 -17.72 -24.32
CA SER A 200 1.56 -16.39 -24.87
C SER A 200 2.02 -16.49 -26.33
N SER A 201 2.94 -17.40 -26.65
CA SER A 201 3.40 -17.62 -28.02
C SER A 201 2.25 -18.01 -28.96
N GLN A 202 1.34 -18.88 -28.48
CA GLN A 202 0.12 -19.21 -29.22
C GLN A 202 -0.81 -18.01 -29.40
N GLU A 203 -0.93 -17.13 -28.41
CA GLU A 203 -1.74 -15.90 -28.54
C GLU A 203 -1.13 -14.95 -29.57
N GLN A 204 0.20 -14.79 -29.57
CA GLN A 204 0.93 -13.95 -30.52
C GLN A 204 0.80 -14.45 -31.95
N GLN A 205 0.86 -15.76 -32.18
CA GLN A 205 0.64 -16.37 -33.50
C GLN A 205 -0.77 -16.07 -34.01
N MET A 206 -1.79 -16.24 -33.17
CA MET A 206 -3.17 -15.91 -33.51
C MET A 206 -3.37 -14.41 -33.74
N ALA A 207 -2.66 -13.55 -33.02
CA ALA A 207 -2.68 -12.10 -33.23
C ALA A 207 -2.03 -11.72 -34.57
N ALA A 208 -0.93 -12.37 -34.94
CA ALA A 208 -0.31 -12.20 -36.25
C ALA A 208 -1.25 -12.65 -37.39
N GLU A 209 -1.95 -13.77 -37.21
CA GLU A 209 -2.98 -14.23 -38.14
C GLU A 209 -4.16 -13.26 -38.25
N LYS A 210 -4.57 -12.61 -37.15
CA LYS A 210 -5.58 -11.54 -37.16
C LYS A 210 -5.13 -10.35 -37.99
N ILE A 211 -3.87 -9.93 -37.84
CA ILE A 211 -3.29 -8.81 -38.61
C ILE A 211 -3.19 -9.19 -40.09
N ALA A 212 -2.77 -10.42 -40.41
CA ALA A 212 -2.73 -10.90 -41.79
C ALA A 212 -4.12 -10.99 -42.43
N ALA A 213 -5.12 -11.47 -41.69
CA ALA A 213 -6.51 -11.52 -42.14
C ALA A 213 -7.19 -10.13 -42.21
N ALA A 214 -6.63 -9.10 -41.56
CA ALA A 214 -7.12 -7.72 -41.66
C ALA A 214 -6.88 -7.09 -43.04
N ALA A 215 -6.13 -7.75 -43.93
CA ALA A 215 -6.01 -7.38 -45.34
C ALA A 215 -7.20 -7.85 -46.22
N GLU A 216 -8.14 -8.62 -45.67
CA GLU A 216 -9.32 -9.15 -46.40
C GLU A 216 -10.53 -8.18 -46.40
N GLN A 217 -11.59 -8.51 -47.14
CA GLN A 217 -12.80 -7.67 -47.30
C GLN A 217 -13.51 -7.34 -45.96
N PRO A 218 -14.07 -6.12 -45.81
CA PRO A 218 -14.58 -5.58 -44.54
C PRO A 218 -15.73 -6.38 -43.89
N GLN A 219 -16.56 -7.08 -44.67
CA GLN A 219 -17.64 -7.91 -44.12
C GLN A 219 -17.13 -9.24 -43.53
N GLN A 220 -16.11 -9.85 -44.12
CA GLN A 220 -15.51 -11.10 -43.62
C GLN A 220 -14.55 -10.83 -42.46
N GLN A 221 -13.94 -9.63 -42.44
CA GLN A 221 -13.10 -9.13 -41.36
C GLN A 221 -13.80 -9.16 -40.00
N ALA A 222 -15.01 -8.61 -39.89
CA ALA A 222 -15.74 -8.53 -38.62
C ALA A 222 -16.16 -9.91 -38.08
N ALA A 223 -16.58 -10.82 -38.96
CA ALA A 223 -16.97 -12.18 -38.57
C ALA A 223 -15.78 -13.03 -38.12
N ARG A 224 -14.64 -12.92 -38.83
CA ARG A 224 -13.41 -13.65 -38.51
C ARG A 224 -12.73 -13.09 -37.27
N ALA A 225 -12.68 -11.76 -37.10
CA ALA A 225 -12.19 -11.11 -35.88
C ALA A 225 -12.96 -11.58 -34.64
N ARG A 226 -14.30 -11.61 -34.70
CA ARG A 226 -15.16 -12.10 -33.59
C ARG A 226 -14.92 -13.57 -33.24
N ARG A 227 -14.68 -14.43 -34.24
CA ARG A 227 -14.35 -15.86 -34.00
C ARG A 227 -13.00 -16.01 -33.31
N LEU A 228 -11.97 -15.37 -33.85
CA LEU A 228 -10.62 -15.41 -33.31
C LEU A 228 -10.52 -14.72 -31.93
N GLU A 229 -11.42 -13.80 -31.61
CA GLU A 229 -11.54 -13.22 -30.27
C GLU A 229 -12.17 -14.23 -29.29
N LYS A 230 -13.25 -14.91 -29.68
CA LYS A 230 -13.88 -15.97 -28.85
C LYS A 230 -12.91 -17.12 -28.57
N GLU A 231 -12.10 -17.51 -29.54
CA GLU A 231 -11.04 -18.52 -29.38
C GLU A 231 -9.82 -18.03 -28.58
N GLY A 232 -9.68 -16.71 -28.42
CA GLY A 232 -8.62 -16.08 -27.64
C GLY A 232 -8.94 -15.96 -26.15
N ARG A 233 -10.21 -15.73 -25.79
CA ARG A 233 -10.67 -15.57 -24.40
C ARG A 233 -10.22 -16.66 -23.43
N PRO A 234 -10.46 -17.97 -23.70
CA PRO A 234 -10.10 -19.02 -22.74
C PRO A 234 -8.58 -19.11 -22.51
N ARG A 235 -7.77 -18.75 -23.52
CA ARG A 235 -6.32 -18.68 -23.37
C ARG A 235 -5.90 -17.52 -22.49
N LYS A 236 -6.49 -16.33 -22.67
CA LYS A 236 -6.23 -15.17 -21.80
C LYS A 236 -6.62 -15.44 -20.36
N GLU A 237 -7.79 -16.04 -20.14
CA GLU A 237 -8.25 -16.44 -18.81
C GLU A 237 -7.28 -17.43 -18.15
N LYS A 238 -6.78 -18.41 -18.91
CA LYS A 238 -5.78 -19.38 -18.42
C LYS A 238 -4.41 -18.74 -18.16
N ILE A 239 -3.98 -17.77 -18.97
CA ILE A 239 -2.75 -17.00 -18.71
C ILE A 239 -2.91 -16.21 -17.41
N VAL A 240 -4.03 -15.52 -17.22
CA VAL A 240 -4.30 -14.75 -16.00
C VAL A 240 -4.34 -15.66 -14.78
N SER A 241 -4.93 -16.86 -14.86
CA SER A 241 -4.96 -17.79 -13.72
C SER A 241 -3.58 -18.32 -13.34
N LEU A 242 -2.71 -18.62 -14.32
CA LEU A 242 -1.32 -19.00 -14.06
C LEU A 242 -0.51 -17.85 -13.47
N LEU A 243 -0.70 -16.63 -13.99
CA LEU A 243 -0.04 -15.44 -13.47
C LEU A 243 -0.49 -15.10 -12.04
N LYS A 244 -1.75 -15.37 -11.67
CA LYS A 244 -2.22 -15.27 -10.28
C LYS A 244 -1.51 -16.25 -9.35
N GLN A 245 -1.31 -17.49 -9.80
CA GLN A 245 -0.56 -18.49 -9.02
C GLN A 245 0.91 -18.09 -8.81
N ILE A 246 1.52 -17.46 -9.83
CA ILE A 246 2.87 -16.90 -9.73
C ILE A 246 2.88 -15.72 -8.75
N ASN A 247 1.90 -14.82 -8.85
CA ASN A 247 1.83 -13.63 -7.99
C ASN A 247 1.65 -13.97 -6.51
N GLN A 248 0.87 -15.00 -6.18
CA GLN A 248 0.67 -15.46 -4.81
C GLN A 248 1.97 -15.89 -4.11
N ARG A 249 3.02 -16.23 -4.87
CA ARG A 249 4.31 -16.70 -4.32
C ARG A 249 5.35 -15.59 -4.15
N VAL A 250 5.30 -14.53 -4.98
CA VAL A 250 6.41 -13.55 -5.12
C VAL A 250 5.94 -12.09 -5.16
N ARG A 251 4.63 -11.83 -4.97
CA ARG A 251 3.98 -10.50 -5.14
C ARG A 251 4.51 -9.73 -6.37
N PHE A 252 4.62 -10.45 -7.48
CA PHE A 252 5.23 -9.98 -8.73
C PHE A 252 4.53 -8.73 -9.32
N ILE A 253 3.26 -8.51 -9.00
CA ILE A 253 2.43 -7.45 -9.56
C ILE A 253 2.93 -6.05 -9.21
N ASP A 254 3.51 -5.85 -8.03
CA ASP A 254 4.03 -4.54 -7.64
C ASP A 254 5.13 -4.05 -8.58
N LYS A 255 5.94 -4.98 -9.11
CA LYS A 255 6.99 -4.67 -10.10
C LYS A 255 6.41 -4.36 -11.48
N ILE A 256 5.33 -5.04 -11.87
CA ILE A 256 4.60 -4.69 -13.09
C ILE A 256 4.03 -3.27 -12.96
N ILE A 257 3.37 -2.96 -11.85
CA ILE A 257 2.77 -1.64 -11.60
C ILE A 257 3.86 -0.56 -11.59
N GLN A 258 4.99 -0.81 -10.93
CA GLN A 258 6.13 0.11 -10.94
C GLN A 258 6.59 0.39 -12.38
N ARG A 259 6.79 -0.65 -13.20
CA ARG A 259 7.22 -0.44 -14.59
C ARG A 259 6.16 0.25 -15.45
N LEU A 260 4.87 0.01 -15.19
CA LEU A 260 3.79 0.75 -15.87
C LEU A 260 3.84 2.24 -15.53
N LYS A 261 4.04 2.61 -14.27
CA LYS A 261 4.22 4.01 -13.84
C LYS A 261 5.45 4.66 -14.48
N GLU A 262 6.56 3.94 -14.56
CA GLU A 262 7.76 4.43 -15.26
C GLU A 262 7.50 4.69 -16.74
N LEU A 263 6.83 3.77 -17.44
CA LEU A 263 6.48 3.94 -18.84
C LEU A 263 5.51 5.09 -19.06
N GLU A 264 4.58 5.32 -18.14
CA GLU A 264 3.69 6.47 -18.16
C GLU A 264 4.47 7.78 -18.06
N ALA A 265 5.44 7.86 -17.14
CA ALA A 265 6.32 9.02 -17.01
C ALA A 265 7.19 9.25 -18.26
N GLU A 266 7.76 8.18 -18.83
CA GLU A 266 8.52 8.24 -20.09
C GLU A 266 7.62 8.74 -21.25
N ALA A 267 6.39 8.23 -21.36
CA ALA A 267 5.44 8.63 -22.39
C ALA A 267 4.99 10.09 -22.22
N ALA A 268 4.72 10.53 -21.00
CA ALA A 268 4.36 11.92 -20.70
C ALA A 268 5.49 12.89 -21.08
N GLY A 269 6.74 12.53 -20.80
CA GLY A 269 7.91 13.30 -21.23
C GLY A 269 8.00 13.43 -22.75
N ALA A 270 7.85 12.32 -23.47
CA ALA A 270 7.86 12.32 -24.94
C ALA A 270 6.69 13.13 -25.54
N GLU A 271 5.51 13.12 -24.92
CA GLU A 271 4.38 13.94 -25.35
C GLU A 271 4.65 15.43 -25.19
N GLN A 272 5.28 15.84 -24.09
CA GLN A 272 5.67 17.24 -23.87
C GLN A 272 6.73 17.70 -24.89
N GLU A 273 7.72 16.85 -25.19
CA GLU A 273 8.71 17.14 -26.23
C GLU A 273 8.06 17.28 -27.61
N LYS A 274 7.12 16.39 -27.94
CA LYS A 274 6.34 16.47 -29.16
C LYS A 274 5.54 17.77 -29.23
N GLN A 275 4.88 18.17 -28.14
CA GLN A 275 4.12 19.43 -28.07
C GLN A 275 5.02 20.64 -28.35
N LYS A 276 6.15 20.75 -27.65
CA LYS A 276 7.14 21.82 -27.87
C LYS A 276 7.62 21.85 -29.32
N ALA A 277 7.93 20.68 -29.90
CA ALA A 277 8.34 20.59 -31.30
C ALA A 277 7.24 21.06 -32.25
N THR A 278 5.97 20.66 -32.02
CA THR A 278 4.84 21.12 -32.84
C THR A 278 4.57 22.62 -32.72
N GLU A 279 4.72 23.20 -31.52
CA GLU A 279 4.60 24.64 -31.30
C GLU A 279 5.68 25.41 -32.04
N GLN A 280 6.94 24.98 -31.95
CA GLN A 280 8.06 25.59 -32.69
C GLN A 280 7.83 25.52 -34.21
N LEU A 281 7.36 24.37 -34.71
CA LEU A 281 7.08 24.17 -36.12
C LEU A 281 5.91 25.06 -36.58
N SER A 282 4.87 25.20 -35.76
CA SER A 282 3.75 26.11 -36.03
C SER A 282 4.17 27.58 -36.03
N ALA A 283 5.08 27.99 -35.15
CA ALA A 283 5.63 29.34 -35.09
C ALA A 283 6.46 29.65 -36.33
N LEU A 284 7.32 28.72 -36.78
CA LEU A 284 8.10 28.87 -38.01
C LEU A 284 7.22 28.92 -39.26
N LEU A 285 6.16 28.11 -39.34
CA LEU A 285 5.18 28.18 -40.42
C LEU A 285 4.43 29.52 -40.42
N GLY A 286 4.08 30.04 -39.24
CA GLY A 286 3.50 31.37 -39.09
C GLY A 286 4.42 32.48 -39.57
N GLN A 287 5.71 32.46 -39.17
CA GLN A 287 6.72 33.39 -39.64
C GLN A 287 6.91 33.31 -41.16
N ARG A 288 6.91 32.10 -41.74
CA ARG A 288 6.97 31.90 -43.19
C ARG A 288 5.75 32.49 -43.90
N GLN A 289 4.54 32.28 -43.38
CA GLN A 289 3.33 32.87 -43.95
C GLN A 289 3.33 34.40 -43.86
N GLN A 290 3.78 34.97 -42.74
CA GLN A 290 3.96 36.41 -42.59
C GLN A 290 5.01 36.95 -43.56
N ALA A 291 6.15 36.28 -43.74
CA ALA A 291 7.17 36.68 -44.72
C ALA A 291 6.65 36.66 -46.16
N LEU A 292 5.79 35.68 -46.51
CA LEU A 292 5.16 35.60 -47.83
C LEU A 292 4.13 36.72 -48.06
N THR A 293 3.43 37.18 -47.01
CA THR A 293 2.46 38.28 -47.12
C THR A 293 3.09 39.67 -46.97
N THR A 294 4.25 39.81 -46.29
CA THR A 294 5.04 41.05 -46.18
C THR A 294 6.03 41.25 -47.33
N THR A 295 6.08 40.34 -48.30
CA THR A 295 6.53 40.65 -49.66
C THR A 295 5.40 41.25 -50.51
N PRO A 296 5.10 42.57 -50.40
CA PRO A 296 4.56 43.31 -51.53
C PRO A 296 5.49 44.46 -51.96
N GLN A 297 5.65 44.59 -53.28
CA GLN A 297 5.97 45.82 -54.04
C GLN A 297 7.41 46.32 -54.24
N LEU A 298 8.47 45.59 -53.90
CA LEU A 298 9.82 46.01 -54.35
C LEU A 298 10.04 45.86 -55.86
N THR A 299 9.23 45.07 -56.57
CA THR A 299 9.29 44.95 -58.04
C THR A 299 8.47 46.01 -58.79
N ALA A 300 7.63 46.80 -58.12
CA ALA A 300 6.82 47.84 -58.77
C ALA A 300 7.47 49.24 -58.71
N ALA A 301 8.32 49.51 -57.70
CA ALA A 301 9.03 50.78 -57.59
C ALA A 301 10.31 50.83 -58.47
N GLU A 302 11.00 49.70 -58.65
CA GLU A 302 12.19 49.64 -59.51
C GLU A 302 11.85 49.63 -61.02
N ALA A 303 10.66 49.17 -61.41
CA ALA A 303 10.21 49.21 -62.82
C ALA A 303 9.72 50.59 -63.28
N ALA A 304 9.47 51.53 -62.37
CA ALA A 304 9.01 52.89 -62.71
C ALA A 304 10.16 53.89 -62.90
N ASP A 305 11.36 53.61 -62.35
CA ASP A 305 12.51 54.52 -62.41
C ASP A 305 13.40 54.29 -63.65
N GLU A 306 13.23 53.15 -64.35
CA GLU A 306 13.90 52.89 -65.64
C GLU A 306 13.22 53.60 -66.82
N HIS A 307 11.92 53.91 -66.74
CA HIS A 307 11.19 54.56 -67.84
C HIS A 307 11.35 56.10 -67.90
N HIS A 308 11.94 56.74 -66.88
CA HIS A 308 12.18 58.19 -66.87
C HIS A 308 13.61 58.63 -67.20
N ARG A 309 14.53 57.68 -67.51
CA ARG A 309 15.91 57.99 -67.90
C ARG A 309 16.19 57.94 -69.41
N GLU A 310 15.21 57.61 -70.24
CA GLU A 310 15.38 57.50 -71.72
C GLU A 310 14.45 58.41 -72.55
N ALA A 311 13.87 59.47 -71.98
CA ALA A 311 13.11 60.49 -72.73
C ALA A 311 13.79 61.86 -72.67
#